data_AF-A0A0Q4M4U8-F1
#
_entry.id   AF-A0A0Q4M4U8-F1
#
_cell.length_a   1.000
_cell.length_b   1.000
_cell.length_c   1.000
_cell.angle_alpha   90.00
_cell.angle_beta   90.00
_cell.angle_gamma   90.00
#
_symmetry.space_group_name_H-M   'P 1'
#
loop_
_entity.id
_entity.type
_entity.pdbx_description
1 polymer ?
#
loop_
_entity_poly.entity_id
_entity_poly.type
_entity_poly.pdbx_seq_one_letter_code
_entity_poly.pdbx_strand_id
1 'polypeptide(L)'
;MSPRRERTLLQAVVALACIVPLTTGTIGIVRGASWLQAGPAVDLDSHFRYLSGIFVVMGLGFVGCIPGIERKGTRLRLLGAMVVAGGMARLLSLAELGIPSTGHVAGLCIELIGVPLIMGWQTRVAHRCRMQDAAPARR
;
A
#
# COMPACT_ATOMS: atom_id res chain seq x y z
N MET A 1 -22.31 -3.16 11.69
CA MET A 1 -22.04 -2.09 10.68
C MET A 1 -22.68 -2.44 9.34
N SER A 2 -23.36 -1.48 8.69
CA SER A 2 -23.94 -1.69 7.34
C SER A 2 -22.83 -1.81 6.28
N PRO A 3 -23.02 -2.55 5.18
CA PRO A 3 -21.97 -2.74 4.17
C PRO A 3 -21.54 -1.44 3.48
N ARG A 4 -22.44 -0.47 3.32
CA ARG A 4 -22.08 0.88 2.85
C ARG A 4 -21.08 1.56 3.79
N ARG A 5 -21.32 1.55 5.11
CA ARG A 5 -20.40 2.12 6.12
C ARG A 5 -19.08 1.37 6.16
N GLU A 6 -19.11 0.03 6.07
CA GLU A 6 -17.90 -0.79 6.03
C GLU A 6 -17.03 -0.49 4.81
N ARG A 7 -17.66 -0.35 3.63
CA ARG A 7 -16.97 0.08 2.40
C ARG A 7 -16.33 1.46 2.58
N THR A 8 -17.05 2.44 3.11
CA THR A 8 -16.51 3.79 3.33
C THR A 8 -15.34 3.78 4.30
N LEU A 9 -15.40 2.96 5.35
CA LEU A 9 -14.29 2.83 6.29
C LEU A 9 -13.06 2.20 5.61
N LEU A 10 -13.23 1.15 4.82
CA LEU A 10 -12.14 0.56 4.03
C LEU A 10 -11.53 1.59 3.06
N GLN A 11 -12.38 2.39 2.38
CA GLN A 11 -11.92 3.48 1.51
C GLN A 11 -11.07 4.50 2.25
N ALA A 12 -11.50 4.93 3.44
CA ALA A 12 -10.77 5.87 4.28
C ALA A 12 -9.42 5.29 4.75
N VAL A 13 -9.40 4.02 5.16
CA VAL A 13 -8.17 3.35 5.59
C VAL A 13 -7.18 3.21 4.43
N VAL A 14 -7.64 2.83 3.23
CA VAL A 14 -6.78 2.77 2.06
C VAL A 14 -6.29 4.17 1.65
N ALA A 15 -7.15 5.19 1.73
CA ALA A 15 -6.74 6.58 1.47
C ALA A 15 -5.63 7.03 2.41
N LEU A 16 -5.77 6.74 3.72
CA LEU A 16 -4.76 7.06 4.72
C LEU A 16 -3.45 6.29 4.46
N ALA A 17 -3.55 4.99 4.14
CA ALA A 17 -2.39 4.17 3.82
C ALA A 17 -1.63 4.69 2.58
N CYS A 18 -2.34 5.23 1.58
CA CYS A 18 -1.74 5.82 0.37
C CYS A 18 -0.90 7.08 0.66
N ILE A 19 -1.08 7.74 1.81
CA ILE A 19 -0.23 8.88 2.17
C ILE A 19 1.24 8.46 2.23
N VAL A 20 1.54 7.25 2.73
CA VAL A 20 2.92 6.75 2.87
C VAL A 20 3.66 6.68 1.53
N PRO A 21 3.21 5.92 0.50
CA PRO A 21 3.90 5.84 -0.78
C PRO A 21 3.94 7.17 -1.53
N LEU A 22 2.88 7.98 -1.43
CA LEU A 22 2.85 9.27 -2.11
C LEU A 22 3.84 10.26 -1.49
N THR A 23 3.94 10.32 -0.17
CA THR A 23 4.84 11.25 0.51
C THR A 23 6.29 10.77 0.45
N THR A 24 6.57 9.54 0.90
CA THR A 24 7.94 9.01 0.95
C THR A 24 8.52 8.80 -0.44
N GLY A 25 7.71 8.35 -1.40
CA GLY A 25 8.10 8.26 -2.80
C GLY A 25 8.39 9.63 -3.42
N THR A 26 7.56 10.65 -3.17
CA THR A 26 7.84 12.01 -3.67
C THR A 26 9.11 12.59 -3.05
N ILE A 27 9.31 12.41 -1.74
CA ILE A 27 10.55 12.82 -1.06
C ILE A 27 11.75 12.12 -1.71
N GLY A 28 11.66 10.81 -1.98
CA GLY A 28 12.73 10.06 -2.61
C GLY A 28 12.99 10.44 -4.06
N ILE A 29 11.96 10.84 -4.82
CA ILE A 29 12.14 11.39 -6.17
C ILE A 29 12.85 12.73 -6.12
N VAL A 30 12.53 13.61 -5.18
CA VAL A 30 13.08 14.98 -5.12
C VAL A 30 14.48 14.98 -4.50
N ARG A 31 14.64 14.34 -3.34
CA ARG A 31 15.89 14.34 -2.57
C ARG A 31 16.84 13.20 -2.94
N GLY A 32 16.35 12.15 -3.60
CA GLY A 32 17.15 10.96 -3.87
C GLY A 32 17.55 10.22 -2.59
N ALA A 33 18.61 9.42 -2.70
CA ALA A 33 19.16 8.64 -1.58
C ALA A 33 19.74 9.54 -0.46
N SER A 34 20.01 10.82 -0.76
CA SER A 34 20.47 11.80 0.23
C SER A 34 19.52 12.01 1.40
N TRP A 35 18.25 11.61 1.24
CA TRP A 35 17.27 11.60 2.32
C TRP A 35 17.66 10.64 3.45
N LEU A 36 18.27 9.51 3.13
CA LEU A 36 18.62 8.45 4.09
C LEU A 36 20.12 8.37 4.38
N GLN A 37 20.97 8.75 3.42
CA GLN A 37 22.42 8.67 3.54
C GLN A 37 23.08 9.93 2.98
N ALA A 38 23.87 10.64 3.79
CA ALA A 38 24.65 11.77 3.30
C ALA A 38 25.72 11.30 2.28
N GLY A 39 25.83 12.02 1.15
CA GLY A 39 26.79 11.70 0.09
C GLY A 39 26.62 10.29 -0.50
N PRO A 40 25.42 9.92 -1.01
CA PRO A 40 25.21 8.59 -1.57
C PRO A 40 26.04 8.42 -2.86
N ALA A 41 26.44 7.18 -3.16
CA ALA A 41 27.00 6.85 -4.46
C ALA A 41 25.99 7.18 -5.58
N VAL A 42 26.49 7.56 -6.75
CA VAL A 42 25.66 7.99 -7.90
C VAL A 42 24.65 6.89 -8.30
N ASP A 43 25.11 5.64 -8.36
CA ASP A 43 24.25 4.51 -8.73
C ASP A 43 23.18 4.23 -7.68
N LEU A 44 23.50 4.41 -6.40
CA LEU A 44 22.54 4.30 -5.30
C LEU A 44 21.47 5.39 -5.40
N ASP A 45 21.84 6.64 -5.67
CA ASP A 45 20.89 7.74 -5.82
C ASP A 45 19.97 7.51 -7.03
N SER A 46 20.53 7.12 -8.17
CA SER A 46 19.79 6.78 -9.38
C SER A 46 18.77 5.68 -9.14
N HIS A 47 19.20 4.56 -8.54
CA HIS A 47 18.32 3.43 -8.25
C HIS A 47 17.23 3.81 -7.22
N PHE A 48 17.59 4.60 -6.20
CA PHE A 48 16.63 5.06 -5.20
C PHE A 48 15.53 5.95 -5.79
N ARG A 49 15.87 6.88 -6.70
CA ARG A 49 14.88 7.71 -7.41
C ARG A 49 13.98 6.89 -8.31
N TYR A 50 14.54 5.91 -9.03
CA TYR A 50 13.77 4.97 -9.85
C TYR A 50 12.71 4.20 -9.03
N LEU A 51 13.13 3.58 -7.92
CA LEU A 51 12.22 2.86 -7.03
C LEU A 51 11.18 3.79 -6.40
N SER A 52 11.58 5.01 -6.03
CA SER A 52 10.67 6.02 -5.49
C SER A 52 9.59 6.42 -6.49
N GLY A 53 9.93 6.56 -7.78
CA GLY A 53 9.00 6.77 -8.88
C GLY A 53 7.95 5.66 -9.00
N ILE A 54 8.41 4.40 -9.00
CA ILE A 54 7.53 3.23 -9.00
C ILE A 54 6.63 3.23 -7.78
N PHE A 55 7.15 3.58 -6.61
CA PHE A 55 6.40 3.59 -5.37
C PHE A 55 5.27 4.64 -5.37
N VAL A 56 5.52 5.83 -5.90
CA VAL A 56 4.47 6.85 -6.11
C VAL A 56 3.39 6.33 -7.06
N VAL A 57 3.77 5.77 -8.21
CA VAL A 57 2.81 5.24 -9.20
C VAL A 57 1.99 4.08 -8.61
N MET A 58 2.61 3.22 -7.80
CA MET A 58 1.91 2.18 -7.05
C MET A 58 0.89 2.77 -6.07
N GLY A 59 1.26 3.82 -5.33
CA GLY A 59 0.36 4.58 -4.47
C GLY A 59 -0.84 5.16 -5.24
N LEU A 60 -0.59 5.77 -6.41
CA LEU A 60 -1.65 6.23 -7.31
C LEU A 60 -2.52 5.08 -7.82
N GLY A 61 -1.92 3.90 -8.02
CA GLY A 61 -2.64 2.66 -8.35
C GLY A 61 -3.66 2.29 -7.28
N PHE A 62 -3.31 2.40 -6.00
CA PHE A 62 -4.23 2.20 -4.88
C PHE A 62 -5.28 3.31 -4.80
N VAL A 63 -4.90 4.58 -4.99
CA VAL A 63 -5.85 5.70 -5.04
C VAL A 63 -6.92 5.47 -6.11
N GLY A 64 -6.51 5.02 -7.29
CA GLY A 64 -7.42 4.65 -8.37
C GLY A 64 -8.35 3.48 -8.02
N CYS A 65 -8.05 2.69 -6.99
CA CYS A 65 -8.91 1.62 -6.48
C CYS A 65 -9.94 2.10 -5.46
N ILE A 66 -9.74 3.25 -4.82
CA ILE A 66 -10.62 3.75 -3.74
C ILE A 66 -12.08 3.89 -4.24
N PRO A 67 -12.37 4.52 -5.40
CA PRO A 67 -13.74 4.54 -5.93
C PRO A 67 -14.14 3.14 -6.39
N GLY A 68 -15.20 2.58 -5.78
CA GLY A 68 -15.67 1.23 -6.12
C GLY A 68 -14.72 0.10 -5.69
N ILE A 69 -14.03 0.28 -4.57
CA ILE A 69 -13.04 -0.65 -4.00
C ILE A 69 -13.55 -2.11 -3.89
N GLU A 70 -14.85 -2.29 -3.68
CA GLU A 70 -15.54 -3.58 -3.61
C GLU A 70 -15.50 -4.37 -4.93
N ARG A 71 -15.34 -3.69 -6.08
CA ARG A 71 -15.25 -4.31 -7.41
C ARG A 71 -13.82 -4.50 -7.91
N LYS A 72 -12.83 -3.88 -7.27
CA LYS A 72 -11.44 -3.80 -7.77
C LYS A 72 -10.47 -4.79 -7.12
N GLY A 73 -10.99 -5.93 -6.65
CA GLY A 73 -10.22 -6.91 -5.89
C GLY A 73 -8.98 -7.45 -6.62
N THR A 74 -9.03 -7.70 -7.92
CA THR A 74 -7.85 -8.18 -8.67
C THR A 74 -6.71 -7.15 -8.69
N ARG A 75 -7.02 -5.88 -8.99
CA ARG A 75 -6.03 -4.80 -9.00
C ARG A 75 -5.46 -4.54 -7.61
N LEU A 76 -6.29 -4.55 -6.58
CA LEU A 76 -5.84 -4.42 -5.19
C LEU A 76 -4.96 -5.56 -4.74
N ARG A 77 -5.27 -6.79 -5.14
CA ARG A 77 -4.43 -7.96 -4.83
C ARG A 77 -3.07 -7.90 -5.52
N LEU A 78 -3.03 -7.47 -6.78
CA LEU A 78 -1.76 -7.27 -7.48
C LEU A 78 -0.91 -6.22 -6.79
N LEU A 79 -1.47 -5.02 -6.55
CA LEU A 79 -0.75 -3.95 -5.86
C LEU A 79 -0.31 -4.37 -4.45
N GLY A 80 -1.20 -5.03 -3.70
CA GLY A 80 -0.89 -5.54 -2.37
C GLY A 80 0.21 -6.61 -2.38
N ALA A 81 0.21 -7.51 -3.37
CA ALA A 81 1.27 -8.50 -3.54
C ALA A 81 2.63 -7.84 -3.83
N MET A 82 2.66 -6.77 -4.64
CA MET A 82 3.88 -5.99 -4.87
C MET A 82 4.42 -5.39 -3.55
N VAL A 83 3.54 -4.87 -2.70
CA VAL A 83 3.92 -4.30 -1.39
C VAL A 83 4.44 -5.40 -0.45
N VAL A 84 3.75 -6.54 -0.37
CA VAL A 84 4.18 -7.68 0.46
C VAL A 84 5.53 -8.23 -0.02
N ALA A 85 5.73 -8.37 -1.33
CA ALA A 85 7.00 -8.79 -1.90
C ALA A 85 8.15 -7.81 -1.53
N GLY A 86 7.88 -6.50 -1.58
CA GLY A 86 8.80 -5.48 -1.10
C GLY A 86 9.10 -5.61 0.40
N GLY A 87 8.09 -5.88 1.22
CA GLY A 87 8.24 -6.14 2.66
C GLY A 87 9.06 -7.39 2.94
N MET A 88 8.91 -8.46 2.15
CA MET A 88 9.73 -9.67 2.28
C MET A 88 11.20 -9.38 1.92
N ALA A 89 11.45 -8.61 0.87
CA ALA A 89 12.81 -8.18 0.53
C ALA A 89 13.43 -7.30 1.64
N ARG A 90 12.63 -6.43 2.27
CA ARG A 90 13.07 -5.63 3.41
C ARG A 90 13.29 -6.47 4.67
N LEU A 91 12.49 -7.52 4.88
CA LEU A 91 12.70 -8.47 5.98
C LEU A 91 14.02 -9.25 5.82
N LEU A 92 14.36 -9.64 4.58
CA LEU A 92 15.66 -10.22 4.28
C LEU A 92 16.80 -9.25 4.64
N SER A 93 16.69 -7.99 4.21
CA SER A 93 17.66 -6.95 4.58
C SER A 93 17.77 -6.75 6.09
N LEU A 94 16.67 -6.84 6.84
CA LEU A 94 16.70 -6.78 8.30
C LEU A 94 17.45 -7.96 8.91
N ALA A 95 17.25 -9.16 8.38
CA ALA A 95 17.93 -10.37 8.83
C ALA A 95 19.44 -10.34 8.53
N GLU A 96 19.85 -9.76 7.40
CA GLU A 96 21.25 -9.71 6.97
C GLU A 96 22.03 -8.52 7.53
N LEU A 97 21.41 -7.34 7.61
CA LEU A 97 22.08 -6.07 7.90
C LEU A 97 21.61 -5.42 9.21
N GLY A 98 20.57 -5.95 9.85
CA GLY A 98 20.04 -5.46 11.12
C GLY A 98 18.86 -4.49 10.98
N ILE A 99 18.44 -3.92 12.11
CA ILE A 99 17.20 -3.15 12.23
C ILE A 99 17.35 -1.78 11.54
N PRO A 100 16.49 -1.43 10.58
CA PRO A 100 16.53 -0.12 9.92
C PRO A 100 15.91 0.98 10.81
N SER A 101 15.91 2.22 10.32
CA SER A 101 15.23 3.35 10.99
C SER A 101 13.78 3.03 11.38
N THR A 102 13.27 3.70 12.43
CA THR A 102 11.90 3.52 12.93
C THR A 102 10.83 3.66 11.83
N GLY A 103 11.01 4.60 10.90
CA GLY A 103 10.09 4.76 9.77
C GLY A 103 10.04 3.54 8.85
N HIS A 104 11.18 2.88 8.60
CA HIS A 104 11.25 1.67 7.80
C HIS A 104 10.69 0.45 8.54
N VAL A 105 10.86 0.37 9.87
CA VAL A 105 10.22 -0.67 10.69
C VAL A 105 8.69 -0.53 10.65
N ALA A 106 8.17 0.70 10.80
CA ALA A 106 6.74 0.96 10.65
C ALA A 106 6.24 0.59 9.24
N GLY A 107 7.01 0.93 8.21
CA GLY A 107 6.76 0.50 6.83
C GLY A 107 6.68 -1.02 6.70
N LEU A 108 7.63 -1.75 7.29
CA LEU A 108 7.67 -3.22 7.27
C LEU A 108 6.41 -3.84 7.93
N CYS A 109 5.96 -3.28 9.05
CA CYS A 109 4.71 -3.72 9.69
C CYS A 109 3.48 -3.46 8.78
N ILE A 110 3.43 -2.30 8.12
CA ILE A 110 2.36 -2.00 7.15
C ILE A 110 2.41 -2.98 5.98
N GLU A 111 3.60 -3.27 5.45
CA GLU A 111 3.80 -4.15 4.29
C GLU A 111 3.39 -5.59 4.57
N LEU A 112 3.80 -6.16 5.70
CA LEU A 112 3.60 -7.58 6.01
C LEU A 112 2.34 -7.88 6.84
N ILE A 113 1.74 -6.87 7.47
CA ILE A 113 0.54 -7.07 8.31
C ILE A 113 -0.59 -6.18 7.81
N GLY A 114 -0.37 -4.87 7.72
CA GLY A 114 -1.41 -3.90 7.34
C GLY A 114 -2.05 -4.21 5.98
N VAL A 115 -1.22 -4.41 4.95
CA VAL A 115 -1.70 -4.68 3.58
C VAL A 115 -2.44 -6.01 3.47
N PRO A 116 -1.93 -7.15 3.98
CA PRO A 116 -2.69 -8.40 4.01
C PRO A 116 -4.06 -8.28 4.71
N LEU A 117 -4.13 -7.56 5.83
CA LEU A 117 -5.39 -7.31 6.53
C LEU A 117 -6.37 -6.47 5.68
N ILE A 118 -5.88 -5.43 5.01
CA ILE A 118 -6.67 -4.62 4.07
C ILE A 118 -7.22 -5.49 2.92
N MET A 119 -6.41 -6.40 2.38
CA MET A 119 -6.81 -7.30 1.29
C MET A 119 -7.89 -8.30 1.76
N GLY A 120 -7.71 -8.89 2.94
CA GLY A 120 -8.73 -9.75 3.56
C GLY A 120 -10.03 -9.00 3.82
N TRP A 121 -9.94 -7.77 4.32
CA TRP A 121 -11.10 -6.92 4.57
C TRP A 121 -11.82 -6.52 3.28
N GLN A 122 -11.07 -6.20 2.22
CA GLN A 122 -11.65 -5.92 0.90
C GLN A 122 -12.46 -7.10 0.37
N THR A 123 -11.97 -8.33 0.55
CA THR A 123 -12.68 -9.56 0.15
C THR A 123 -14.02 -9.68 0.87
N ARG A 124 -14.03 -9.42 2.18
CA ARG A 124 -15.26 -9.38 2.99
C ARG A 124 -16.24 -8.31 2.51
N VAL A 125 -15.76 -7.08 2.28
CA VAL A 125 -16.60 -5.97 1.78
C VAL A 125 -17.19 -6.30 0.42
N ALA A 126 -16.39 -6.83 -0.50
CA ALA A 126 -16.84 -7.25 -1.83
C ALA A 126 -17.97 -8.29 -1.75
N HIS A 127 -17.83 -9.30 -0.90
CA HIS A 127 -18.85 -10.31 -0.68
C HIS A 127 -20.14 -9.71 -0.12
N ARG A 128 -20.05 -8.86 0.92
CA ARG A 128 -21.23 -8.24 1.55
C ARG A 128 -21.97 -7.29 0.62
N CYS A 129 -21.26 -6.50 -0.20
CA CYS A 129 -21.90 -5.63 -1.19
C CYS A 129 -22.64 -6.46 -2.25
N ARG A 130 -22.02 -7.51 -2.79
CA ARG A 130 -22.68 -8.41 -3.76
C ARG A 130 -23.96 -9.04 -3.23
N MET A 131 -23.96 -9.47 -1.97
CA MET A 131 -25.15 -10.05 -1.32
C MET A 131 -26.28 -9.03 -1.14
N GLN A 132 -25.96 -7.76 -0.90
CA GLN A 132 -26.97 -6.70 -0.82
C GLN A 132 -27.58 -6.38 -2.18
N ASP A 133 -26.76 -6.36 -3.23
CA ASP A 133 -27.23 -6.10 -4.59
C ASP A 133 -28.10 -7.25 -5.13
N ALA A 134 -27.88 -8.48 -4.64
CA ALA A 134 -28.66 -9.68 -5.00
C ALA A 134 -29.97 -9.85 -4.19
N ALA A 135 -30.18 -9.10 -3.11
CA ALA A 135 -31.39 -9.22 -2.31
C ALA A 135 -32.58 -8.59 -3.06
N PRO A 136 -33.72 -9.31 -3.24
CA PRO A 136 -34.88 -8.75 -3.93
C PRO A 136 -35.38 -7.52 -3.19
N ALA A 137 -35.75 -6.47 -3.95
CA ALA A 137 -36.39 -5.28 -3.40
C ALA A 137 -37.61 -5.73 -2.59
N ARG A 138 -37.58 -5.51 -1.26
CA ARG A 138 -38.77 -5.71 -0.44
C ARG A 138 -39.83 -4.75 -0.98
N ARG A 139 -40.88 -5.32 -1.56
CA ARG A 139 -42.05 -4.64 -2.11
C ARG A 139 -42.70 -3.73 -1.07
#